data_AF-A0A1G3IGU2-F1
#
_entry.id   AF-A0A1G3IGU2-F1
#
_cell.length_a   1.000
_cell.length_b   1.000
_cell.length_c   1.000
_cell.angle_alpha   90.00
_cell.angle_beta   90.00
_cell.angle_gamma   90.00
#
_symmetry.space_group_name_H-M   'P 1'
#
loop_
_entity.id
_entity.type
_entity.pdbx_description
1 polymer ?
#
loop_
_entity_poly.entity_id
_entity_poly.type
_entity_poly.pdbx_seq_one_letter_code
_entity_poly.pdbx_strand_id
1 'polypeptide(L)'
;MLRLTQAPNLAIATLWADALQVEGIAASVQRQYLSSVAGELPPDQCLPEVWIQDAAQEPRARELLYHLQHVPQHRWQCSCGELVEGGFEQCWACGAWMPR
;
A
#
# COMPACT_ATOMS: atom_id res chain seq x y z
N MET A 1 -18.02 4.99 9.88
CA MET A 1 -16.60 5.28 9.60
C MET A 1 -15.73 4.58 10.62
N LEU A 2 -14.67 3.91 10.17
CA LEU A 2 -13.71 3.18 11.00
C LEU A 2 -12.27 3.48 10.52
N ARG A 3 -11.35 3.74 11.45
CA ARG A 3 -9.93 3.90 11.15
C ARG A 3 -9.31 2.54 10.90
N LEU A 4 -8.83 2.32 9.68
CA LEU A 4 -8.24 1.04 9.28
C LEU A 4 -6.77 0.94 9.71
N THR A 5 -5.98 1.96 9.36
CA THR A 5 -4.55 2.03 9.68
C THR A 5 -4.03 3.46 9.64
N GLN A 6 -2.84 3.66 10.21
CA GLN A 6 -2.01 4.85 9.99
C GLN A 6 -0.95 4.52 8.94
N ALA A 7 -0.69 5.46 8.03
CA ALA A 7 0.25 5.28 6.92
C ALA A 7 1.54 6.07 7.16
N PRO A 8 2.70 5.60 6.65
CA PRO A 8 3.99 6.25 6.90
C PRO A 8 4.12 7.62 6.21
N ASN A 9 3.34 7.88 5.17
CA ASN A 9 3.29 9.15 4.47
C ASN A 9 1.99 9.23 3.62
N LEU A 10 1.74 10.41 3.04
CA LEU A 10 0.53 10.67 2.27
C LEU A 10 0.45 9.82 1.00
N ALA A 11 1.57 9.64 0.28
CA ALA A 11 1.58 8.86 -0.94
C ALA A 11 1.12 7.41 -0.72
N ILE A 12 1.62 6.77 0.34
CA ILE A 12 1.21 5.41 0.72
C ILE A 12 -0.25 5.38 1.22
N ALA A 13 -0.69 6.38 1.98
CA ALA A 13 -2.08 6.48 2.42
C ALA A 13 -3.05 6.55 1.23
N THR A 14 -2.73 7.39 0.24
CA THR A 14 -3.50 7.55 -0.99
C THR A 14 -3.50 6.26 -1.80
N LEU A 15 -2.35 5.62 -2.00
CA LEU A 15 -2.24 4.34 -2.71
C LEU A 15 -3.14 3.27 -2.08
N TRP A 16 -3.12 3.13 -0.76
CA TRP A 16 -3.97 2.16 -0.06
C TRP A 16 -5.47 2.51 -0.15
N ALA A 17 -5.83 3.78 -0.02
CA ALA A 17 -7.22 4.21 -0.13
C ALA A 17 -7.77 3.96 -1.55
N ASP A 18 -7.00 4.29 -2.59
CA ASP A 18 -7.39 4.08 -3.98
C ASP A 18 -7.53 2.58 -4.30
N ALA A 19 -6.58 1.75 -3.84
CA ALA A 19 -6.66 0.30 -4.01
C ALA A 19 -7.91 -0.31 -3.35
N LEU A 20 -8.27 0.14 -2.15
CA LEU A 20 -9.51 -0.27 -1.48
C LEU A 20 -10.75 0.18 -2.27
N GLN A 21 -10.75 1.40 -2.82
CA GLN A 21 -11.85 1.91 -3.64
C GLN A 21 -12.04 1.12 -4.92
N VAL A 22 -10.96 0.72 -5.59
CA VAL A 22 -11.01 -0.16 -6.79
C VAL A 22 -11.70 -1.49 -6.47
N GLU A 23 -11.49 -2.01 -5.26
CA GLU A 23 -12.14 -3.24 -4.76
C GLU A 23 -13.58 -3.01 -4.23
N GLY A 24 -14.12 -1.80 -4.39
CA GLY A 24 -15.46 -1.42 -3.97
C GLY A 24 -15.61 -1.07 -2.50
N ILE A 25 -14.51 -0.90 -1.77
CA ILE A 25 -14.50 -0.48 -0.36
C ILE A 25 -14.35 1.03 -0.31
N ALA A 26 -15.40 1.74 0.09
CA ALA A 26 -15.37 3.20 0.23
C ALA A 26 -14.37 3.63 1.31
N ALA A 27 -13.16 4.02 0.89
CA ALA A 27 -12.06 4.45 1.74
C ALA A 27 -11.71 5.94 1.53
N SER A 28 -11.13 6.57 2.55
CA SER A 28 -10.67 7.97 2.50
C SER A 28 -9.39 8.15 3.30
N VAL A 29 -8.58 9.14 2.92
CA VAL A 29 -7.42 9.57 3.70
C VAL A 29 -7.85 10.71 4.63
N GLN A 30 -7.51 10.59 5.90
CA GLN A 30 -7.69 11.63 6.91
C GLN A 30 -6.31 12.14 7.37
N ARG A 31 -6.28 13.30 8.01
CA ARG A 31 -5.04 13.92 8.54
C ARG A 31 -3.97 14.25 7.47
N GLN A 32 -4.34 14.27 6.19
CA GLN A 32 -3.41 14.45 5.06
C GLN A 32 -2.60 15.76 5.07
N TYR A 33 -3.03 16.77 5.82
CA TYR A 33 -2.37 18.08 5.91
C TYR A 33 -1.76 18.37 7.28
N LEU A 34 -1.85 17.47 8.26
CA LEU A 34 -1.27 17.73 9.59
C LEU A 34 0.25 17.75 9.59
N SER A 35 0.88 17.18 8.56
CA SER A 35 2.31 17.29 8.33
C SER A 35 2.80 18.73 8.13
N SER A 36 1.95 19.68 7.72
CA SER A 36 2.34 21.09 7.57
C SER A 36 2.45 21.84 8.90
N VAL A 37 2.03 21.23 10.01
CA VAL A 37 2.15 21.76 11.38
C VAL A 37 3.23 20.99 12.16
N ALA A 38 4.05 20.20 11.46
CA ALA A 38 5.17 19.47 12.06
C ALA A 38 6.15 20.47 12.71
N GLY A 39 6.17 20.49 14.05
CA GLY A 39 6.88 21.48 14.86
C GLY A 39 6.10 21.88 16.11
N GLU A 40 4.77 21.93 16.04
CA GLU A 40 3.89 22.20 17.18
C GLU A 40 3.28 20.92 17.78
N LEU A 41 3.26 19.84 17.00
CA LEU A 41 2.74 18.53 17.40
C LEU A 41 3.80 17.43 17.27
N PRO A 42 3.71 16.36 18.09
CA PRO A 42 4.54 15.17 17.94
C PRO A 42 4.44 14.56 16.53
N PRO A 43 5.55 14.13 15.90
CA PRO A 43 5.57 13.66 14.50
C PRO A 43 4.63 12.49 14.20
N ASP A 44 4.44 11.59 15.17
CA ASP A 44 3.53 10.45 15.10
C ASP A 44 2.06 10.87 15.03
N GLN A 45 1.72 12.06 15.54
CA GLN A 45 0.36 12.62 15.44
C GLN A 45 0.13 13.34 14.11
N CYS A 46 1.15 13.50 13.28
CA CYS A 46 1.03 14.18 11.99
C CYS A 46 0.91 13.22 10.80
N LEU A 47 1.00 11.91 11.04
CA LEU A 47 0.90 10.94 9.95
C LEU A 47 -0.55 10.79 9.45
N PRO A 48 -0.73 10.57 8.15
CA PRO A 48 -2.04 10.34 7.55
C PRO A 48 -2.63 9.00 7.98
N GLU A 49 -3.96 8.93 7.94
CA GLU A 49 -4.72 7.74 8.32
C GLU A 49 -5.63 7.31 7.18
N VAL A 50 -5.80 6.00 7.01
CA VAL A 50 -6.76 5.42 6.07
C VAL A 50 -8.01 5.00 6.83
N TRP A 51 -9.17 5.45 6.36
CA TRP A 51 -10.47 5.21 6.98
C TRP A 51 -11.43 4.59 5.98
N ILE A 52 -12.26 3.65 6.43
CA ILE A 52 -13.36 3.08 5.64
C ILE A 52 -14.70 3.62 6.14
N GLN A 53 -15.67 3.76 5.24
CA GLN A 53 -16.99 4.28 5.58
C GLN A 53 -17.81 3.27 6.39
N ASP A 54 -17.85 2.03 5.93
CA ASP A 54 -18.64 0.93 6.50
C ASP A 54 -17.74 -0.03 7.29
N ALA A 55 -18.01 -0.15 8.59
CA ALA A 55 -17.26 -1.02 9.50
C ALA A 55 -17.49 -2.51 9.22
N ALA A 56 -18.61 -2.89 8.59
CA ALA A 56 -18.87 -4.29 8.24
C ALA A 56 -17.85 -4.84 7.22
N GLN A 57 -17.21 -3.96 6.44
CA GLN A 57 -16.20 -4.32 5.45
C GLN A 57 -14.77 -4.39 6.03
N GLU A 58 -14.60 -4.15 7.34
CA GLU A 58 -13.29 -4.16 7.99
C GLU A 58 -12.48 -5.44 7.73
N PRO A 59 -13.04 -6.67 7.84
CA PRO A 59 -12.25 -7.89 7.61
C PRO A 59 -11.65 -7.95 6.21
N ARG A 60 -12.46 -7.66 5.18
CA ARG A 60 -12.02 -7.63 3.78
C ARG A 60 -11.02 -6.50 3.52
N ALA A 61 -11.25 -5.32 4.12
CA ALA A 61 -10.34 -4.19 3.99
C ALA A 61 -8.96 -4.50 4.61
N ARG A 62 -8.92 -5.19 5.76
CA ARG A 62 -7.69 -5.62 6.42
C ARG A 62 -6.92 -6.65 5.60
N GLU A 63 -7.62 -7.60 4.99
CA GLU A 63 -7.01 -8.62 4.12
C GLU A 63 -6.36 -7.98 2.88
N LEU A 64 -7.08 -7.10 2.18
CA LEU A 64 -6.53 -6.37 1.03
C LEU A 64 -5.33 -5.51 1.42
N LEU A 65 -5.43 -4.77 2.53
CA LEU A 65 -4.33 -3.97 3.05
C LEU A 65 -3.11 -4.82 3.39
N TYR A 66 -3.31 -6.01 3.97
CA TYR A 66 -2.23 -6.94 4.28
C TYR A 66 -1.47 -7.34 3.00
N HIS A 67 -2.16 -7.69 1.92
CA HIS A 67 -1.53 -8.03 0.65
C HIS A 67 -0.76 -6.86 0.01
N LEU A 68 -1.29 -5.64 0.12
CA LEU A 68 -0.60 -4.43 -0.36
C LEU A 68 0.68 -4.13 0.43
N GLN A 69 0.71 -4.47 1.72
CA GLN A 69 1.88 -4.28 2.59
C GLN A 69 2.93 -5.39 2.44
N HIS A 70 2.48 -6.59 2.06
CA HIS A 70 3.31 -7.80 2.01
C HIS A 70 3.37 -8.37 0.59
N VAL A 71 3.74 -7.52 -0.37
CA VAL A 71 3.96 -7.95 -1.76
C VAL A 71 5.06 -9.04 -1.76
N PRO A 72 4.82 -10.23 -2.35
CA PRO A 72 5.81 -11.28 -2.44
C PRO A 72 7.11 -10.77 -3.04
N GLN A 73 8.23 -11.13 -2.42
CA GLN A 73 9.56 -10.78 -2.92
C GLN A 73 10.16 -12.01 -3.58
N HIS A 74 10.63 -11.85 -4.80
CA HIS A 74 11.24 -12.91 -5.60
C HIS A 74 12.71 -12.59 -5.86
N ARG A 75 13.49 -13.65 -6.06
CA ARG A 75 14.85 -13.59 -6.57
C ARG A 75 15.03 -14.73 -7.55
N TRP A 76 15.14 -14.42 -8.83
CA TRP A 76 15.20 -15.43 -9.87
C TRP A 76 16.10 -14.99 -11.02
N GLN A 77 16.72 -15.97 -11.68
CA GLN A 77 17.56 -15.72 -12.83
C GLN A 77 16.78 -15.98 -14.11
N CYS A 78 16.75 -14.97 -14.99
CA CYS A 78 16.10 -15.06 -16.28
C CYS A 78 16.97 -15.86 -17.27
N SER A 79 16.34 -16.45 -18.28
CA SER A 79 17.04 -17.13 -19.38
C SER A 79 17.97 -16.20 -20.18
N CYS A 80 17.72 -14.89 -20.16
CA CYS A 80 18.61 -13.89 -20.75
C CYS A 80 19.86 -13.59 -19.90
N GLY A 81 19.99 -14.21 -18.72
CA GLY A 81 21.11 -14.05 -17.79
C GLY A 81 20.88 -13.05 -16.66
N GLU A 82 19.82 -12.23 -16.75
CA GLU A 82 19.51 -11.18 -15.77
C GLU A 82 19.08 -11.75 -14.42
N LEU A 83 19.52 -11.12 -13.32
CA LEU A 83 19.07 -11.45 -11.97
C LEU A 83 17.96 -10.48 -11.58
N VAL A 84 16.73 -10.97 -11.50
CA VAL A 84 15.56 -10.18 -11.11
C VAL A 84 15.34 -10.30 -9.61
N GLU A 85 15.19 -9.18 -8.92
CA GLU A 85 14.98 -9.09 -7.46
C GLU A 85 13.79 -8.17 -7.13
N GLY A 86 13.05 -8.52 -6.09
CA GLY A 86 11.92 -7.72 -5.59
C GLY A 86 10.56 -8.31 -5.98
N GLY A 87 9.51 -7.48 -5.99
CA GLY A 87 8.14 -7.91 -6.31
C GLY A 87 7.83 -8.11 -7.80
N PHE A 88 8.83 -8.41 -8.62
CA PHE A 88 8.69 -8.45 -10.07
C PHE A 88 8.65 -9.89 -10.61
N GLU A 89 7.56 -10.22 -11.29
CA GLU A 89 7.37 -11.50 -12.00
C GLU A 89 7.74 -11.41 -13.49
N GLN A 90 8.25 -10.27 -13.96
CA GLN A 90 8.72 -10.06 -15.32
C GLN A 90 10.16 -9.54 -15.31
N CYS A 91 10.98 -10.04 -16.24
CA CYS A 91 12.34 -9.59 -16.42
C CYS A 91 12.38 -8.17 -16.98
N TRP A 92 13.08 -7.25 -16.32
CA TRP A 92 13.23 -5.87 -16.75
C TRP A 92 14.11 -5.72 -18.02
N ALA A 93 14.97 -6.70 -18.30
CA ALA A 93 15.84 -6.68 -19.49
C ALA A 93 15.15 -7.24 -20.75
N CYS A 94 14.42 -8.35 -20.65
CA CYS A 94 13.84 -9.03 -21.82
C CYS A 94 12.32 -9.20 -21.81
N GLY A 95 11.63 -8.81 -20.72
CA GLY A 95 10.18 -8.93 -20.58
C GLY A 95 9.67 -10.36 -20.36
N ALA A 96 10.54 -11.37 -20.28
CA ALA A 96 10.13 -12.74 -20.01
C ALA A 96 9.50 -12.87 -18.61
N TRP A 97 8.45 -13.69 -18.51
CA TRP A 97 7.82 -14.02 -17.24
C TRP A 97 8.70 -14.96 -16.39
N MET A 98 8.60 -14.81 -15.08
CA MET A 98 9.23 -15.71 -14.12
C MET A 98 8.80 -17.15 -14.40
N PRO A 99 9.73 -18.11 -14.49
CA PRO A 99 9.40 -19.53 -14.59
C PRO A 99 8.54 -19.94 -13.40
N ARG A 100 7.44 -20.65 -13.67
CA ARG A 100 6.57 -21.23 -12.63
C ARG A 100 7.09 -22.58 -12.17
#